data_AF-A0A2U3LJQ6-F1
#
_entry.id   AF-A0A2U3LJQ6-F1
#
_cell.length_a   1.000
_cell.length_b   1.000
_cell.length_c   1.000
_cell.angle_alpha   90.00
_cell.angle_beta   90.00
_cell.angle_gamma   90.00
#
_symmetry.space_group_name_H-M   'P 1'
#
loop_
_entity.id
_entity.type
_entity.pdbx_description
1 polymer ?
#
loop_
_entity_poly.entity_id
_entity_poly.type
_entity_poly.pdbx_seq_one_letter_code
_entity_poly.pdbx_strand_id
1 'polypeptide(L)'
;MVIGHVTWWPLTLAEQTNVMLDIQPANGHRMLIQGYPGAIESGTDWYQNDAGVVLTETTIRQTPFNAQGTPVAFRARMAIQYGGNIDEVVKQLGTRNNGLYTNEWLIGDAKNNEIAMYELGTNKTRLWRSSKNEWFGGIQGFYWGNNNAKDLDVRLENYPDPKGAPDYIPFVPAIRDLAWQTLYQKHKGQIDEQFAFLAFRTAPLVSASTMDAKVATSDMASRMMVWAEIGKPNQREWVPGPWSGYAKNDGLYPAGYALFRAEPSESLRTAIQENEKSRLAPKPKSDSKPAAKTASLKDRLWKGWVLPASDADTWFVGGAAGYYRVLESDDVEKALSAERATFRGLKLSPQDAMNRVQLEAVKGVLFLDALRRKMGDDAFLKLMTDYFAANTTKTVTAQSFLDKAGVPFEFTEPAEGPAYLTTDITRHLASAVLVYGTVREAGANRYAAEQMQLHYLDRYESEVPIYKDFEVSDDLLRHRDVIFVGRPEANSALAAWAPKLGLVSEGGGFQIDGATHASEREALVFAARNPLDASHMVLTVAGNDALRTVKASRAEAPAEYLLLDDGNPPRSGFIGQGAAAAAEERQGRRR
;
A
#
# COMPACT_ATOMS: atom_id res chain seq x y z
N MET A 1 2.46 -12.38 -26.80
CA MET A 1 2.27 -12.21 -25.35
C MET A 1 3.58 -11.79 -24.75
N VAL A 2 3.53 -10.95 -23.72
CA VAL A 2 4.63 -10.70 -22.78
C VAL A 2 4.07 -10.90 -21.38
N ILE A 3 4.84 -11.55 -20.52
CA ILE A 3 4.50 -11.82 -19.13
C ILE A 3 5.73 -11.55 -18.26
N GLY A 4 5.50 -11.03 -17.07
CA GLY A 4 6.59 -10.75 -16.15
C GLY A 4 6.13 -10.76 -14.70
N HIS A 5 7.10 -10.82 -13.78
CA HIS A 5 6.86 -10.84 -12.35
C HIS A 5 8.02 -10.22 -11.56
N VAL A 6 7.69 -9.53 -10.47
CA VAL A 6 8.66 -9.07 -9.45
C VAL A 6 8.22 -9.57 -8.08
N THR A 7 9.13 -10.17 -7.32
CA THR A 7 8.83 -10.71 -5.99
C THR A 7 9.15 -9.69 -4.91
N TRP A 8 8.25 -9.55 -3.94
CA TRP A 8 8.42 -8.70 -2.77
C TRP A 8 8.51 -9.56 -1.51
N TRP A 9 9.65 -9.55 -0.81
CA TRP A 9 9.88 -10.45 0.33
C TRP A 9 10.72 -9.80 1.45
N PRO A 10 10.94 -10.41 2.62
CA PRO A 10 12.00 -9.99 3.53
C PRO A 10 13.39 -10.32 3.00
N LEU A 11 14.38 -9.48 3.33
CA LEU A 11 15.77 -9.60 2.84
C LEU A 11 16.38 -10.99 3.10
N THR A 12 16.15 -11.56 4.29
CA THR A 12 16.69 -12.88 4.65
C THR A 12 16.27 -14.00 3.70
N LEU A 13 15.04 -13.91 3.17
CA LEU A 13 14.53 -14.89 2.22
C LEU A 13 15.03 -14.54 0.81
N ALA A 14 15.04 -13.25 0.46
CA ALA A 14 15.55 -12.77 -0.83
C ALA A 14 16.99 -13.24 -1.15
N GLU A 15 17.91 -13.18 -0.19
CA GLU A 15 19.30 -13.66 -0.35
C GLU A 15 19.42 -15.15 -0.69
N GLN A 16 18.42 -15.94 -0.30
CA GLN A 16 18.40 -17.39 -0.49
C GLN A 16 17.63 -17.79 -1.76
N THR A 17 16.97 -16.85 -2.43
CA THR A 17 16.03 -17.11 -3.54
C THR A 17 16.61 -16.63 -4.88
N ASN A 18 17.88 -16.97 -5.11
CA ASN A 18 18.66 -16.58 -6.28
C ASN A 18 18.93 -17.76 -7.24
N VAL A 19 18.10 -18.80 -7.18
CA VAL A 19 18.27 -20.01 -8.00
C VAL A 19 17.13 -20.15 -9.01
N MET A 20 17.51 -20.46 -10.26
CA MET A 20 16.60 -20.89 -11.31
C MET A 20 16.78 -22.39 -11.52
N LEU A 21 15.73 -23.16 -11.28
CA LEU A 21 15.74 -24.62 -11.32
C LEU A 21 15.22 -25.09 -12.67
N ASP A 22 16.08 -25.79 -13.41
CA ASP A 22 15.70 -26.55 -14.61
C ASP A 22 15.47 -28.01 -14.22
N ILE A 23 14.23 -28.46 -14.37
CA ILE A 23 13.76 -29.75 -13.85
C ILE A 23 13.18 -30.58 -14.99
N GLN A 24 13.83 -31.70 -15.31
CA GLN A 24 13.26 -32.76 -16.13
C GLN A 24 12.61 -33.82 -15.23
N PRO A 25 11.28 -33.85 -15.07
CA PRO A 25 10.62 -34.90 -14.32
C PRO A 25 10.59 -36.21 -15.12
N ALA A 26 10.35 -37.33 -14.42
CA ALA A 26 10.13 -38.62 -15.06
C ALA A 26 8.83 -38.68 -15.88
N ASN A 27 7.81 -37.90 -15.47
CA ASN A 27 6.52 -37.77 -16.16
C ASN A 27 6.07 -36.31 -16.16
N GLY A 28 5.44 -35.87 -17.24
CA GLY A 28 5.01 -34.49 -17.45
C GLY A 28 6.05 -33.66 -18.21
N HIS A 29 5.85 -32.34 -18.21
CA HIS A 29 6.67 -31.36 -18.91
C HIS A 29 7.97 -31.04 -18.15
N ARG A 30 9.05 -30.76 -18.89
CA ARG A 30 10.24 -30.12 -18.32
C ARG A 30 9.86 -28.71 -17.84
N MET A 31 10.38 -28.31 -16.70
CA MET A 31 10.02 -27.05 -16.05
C MET A 31 11.24 -26.18 -15.79
N LEU A 32 11.06 -24.86 -15.88
CA LEU A 32 11.99 -23.84 -15.43
C LEU A 32 11.28 -23.01 -14.37
N ILE A 33 11.75 -23.04 -13.12
CA ILE A 33 11.11 -22.37 -12.00
C ILE A 33 12.14 -21.57 -11.22
N GLN A 34 11.82 -20.34 -10.80
CA GLN A 34 12.66 -19.69 -9.79
C GLN A 34 12.33 -20.34 -8.44
N GLY A 35 13.32 -20.61 -7.59
CA GLY A 35 13.04 -21.18 -6.27
C GLY A 35 14.05 -20.76 -5.22
N TYR A 36 14.02 -21.49 -4.11
CA TYR A 36 14.93 -21.37 -2.99
C TYR A 36 15.43 -22.77 -2.59
N PRO A 37 16.51 -22.90 -1.80
CA PRO A 37 17.03 -24.18 -1.34
C PRO A 37 15.94 -25.08 -0.75
N GLY A 38 15.77 -26.26 -1.34
CA GLY A 38 14.77 -27.25 -0.90
C GLY A 38 13.34 -26.98 -1.39
N ALA A 39 13.11 -25.96 -2.22
CA ALA A 39 11.80 -25.66 -2.76
C ALA A 39 11.32 -26.76 -3.71
N ILE A 40 10.08 -27.22 -3.48
CA ILE A 40 9.35 -28.12 -4.38
C ILE A 40 8.41 -27.35 -5.32
N GLU A 41 8.21 -26.07 -5.05
CA GLU A 41 7.48 -25.07 -5.84
C GLU A 41 8.38 -23.83 -6.07
N SER A 42 7.86 -22.77 -6.66
CA SER A 42 8.57 -21.50 -6.78
C SER A 42 8.51 -20.68 -5.48
N GLY A 43 7.31 -20.43 -4.97
CA GLY A 43 7.00 -19.61 -3.81
C GLY A 43 7.30 -18.10 -3.98
N THR A 44 7.68 -17.65 -5.18
CA THR A 44 8.07 -16.25 -5.45
C THR A 44 7.07 -15.40 -6.22
N ASP A 45 6.40 -15.80 -7.32
CA ASP A 45 6.32 -17.12 -7.96
C ASP A 45 6.55 -17.04 -9.49
N TRP A 46 7.54 -17.75 -10.04
CA TRP A 46 7.75 -17.89 -11.48
C TRP A 46 7.90 -19.35 -11.91
N TYR A 47 7.07 -19.73 -12.87
CA TYR A 47 7.00 -21.08 -13.43
C TYR A 47 6.91 -21.04 -14.96
N GLN A 48 7.64 -21.93 -15.63
CA GLN A 48 7.58 -22.12 -17.08
C GLN A 48 7.75 -23.61 -17.44
N ASN A 49 7.16 -24.07 -18.56
CA ASN A 49 7.37 -25.43 -19.04
C ASN A 49 7.60 -25.54 -20.56
N ASP A 50 8.03 -26.73 -21.01
CA ASP A 50 8.36 -27.03 -22.41
C ASP A 50 7.15 -27.05 -23.36
N ALA A 51 5.92 -26.98 -22.83
CA ALA A 51 4.72 -26.74 -23.63
C ALA A 51 4.53 -25.26 -24.00
N GLY A 52 5.36 -24.37 -23.44
CA GLY A 52 5.27 -22.91 -23.63
C GLY A 52 4.28 -22.24 -22.67
N VAL A 53 3.92 -22.90 -21.57
CA VAL A 53 3.11 -22.30 -20.50
C VAL A 53 4.03 -21.52 -19.55
N VAL A 54 3.61 -20.30 -19.19
CA VAL A 54 4.19 -19.50 -18.11
C VAL A 54 3.11 -19.27 -17.06
N LEU A 55 3.46 -19.40 -15.78
CA LEU A 55 2.56 -19.21 -14.65
C LEU A 55 3.28 -18.37 -13.59
N THR A 56 2.58 -17.36 -13.07
CA THR A 56 3.06 -16.48 -12.00
C THR A 56 1.88 -15.95 -11.20
N GLU A 57 2.09 -15.37 -10.02
CA GLU A 57 0.99 -14.85 -9.20
C GLU A 57 1.35 -13.61 -8.39
N THR A 58 0.33 -12.95 -7.85
CA THR A 58 0.51 -12.10 -6.68
C THR A 58 -0.48 -12.51 -5.60
N THR A 59 0.00 -12.59 -4.36
CA THR A 59 -0.81 -13.03 -3.22
C THR A 59 -1.92 -12.03 -2.93
N ILE A 60 -3.16 -12.49 -2.85
CA ILE A 60 -4.31 -11.71 -2.42
C ILE A 60 -4.67 -12.04 -0.96
N ARG A 61 -5.68 -11.37 -0.39
CA ARG A 61 -6.08 -11.61 1.00
C ARG A 61 -6.49 -13.08 1.18
N GLN A 62 -6.03 -13.66 2.29
CA GLN A 62 -6.22 -15.06 2.65
C GLN A 62 -7.71 -15.40 2.82
N THR A 63 -8.23 -16.29 1.97
CA THR A 63 -9.59 -16.85 2.06
C THR A 63 -9.68 -18.00 3.08
N PRO A 64 -10.86 -18.54 3.41
CA PRO A 64 -11.03 -19.52 4.48
C PRO A 64 -10.20 -20.79 4.27
N PHE A 65 -9.65 -21.34 5.33
CA PHE A 65 -8.85 -22.55 5.24
C PHE A 65 -9.72 -23.82 5.19
N ASN A 66 -9.48 -24.69 4.21
CA ASN A 66 -10.01 -26.04 4.16
C ASN A 66 -8.90 -27.05 4.52
N ALA A 67 -8.98 -27.62 5.73
CA ALA A 67 -7.98 -28.56 6.26
C ALA A 67 -7.87 -29.88 5.48
N GLN A 68 -8.87 -30.23 4.68
CA GLN A 68 -8.89 -31.41 3.83
C GLN A 68 -8.43 -31.09 2.41
N GLY A 69 -8.10 -29.83 2.10
CA GLY A 69 -7.56 -29.44 0.81
C GLY A 69 -6.07 -29.75 0.65
N THR A 70 -5.59 -29.58 -0.57
CA THR A 70 -4.21 -29.71 -1.01
C THR A 70 -3.52 -28.33 -1.00
N PRO A 71 -2.32 -28.20 -0.41
CA PRO A 71 -1.56 -26.95 -0.38
C PRO A 71 -1.21 -26.41 -1.76
N VAL A 72 -1.07 -25.08 -1.86
CA VAL A 72 -0.66 -24.41 -3.12
C VAL A 72 0.65 -24.96 -3.67
N ALA A 73 1.62 -25.25 -2.80
CA ALA A 73 2.92 -25.80 -3.19
C ALA A 73 2.81 -27.04 -4.08
N PHE A 74 1.89 -27.94 -3.73
CA PHE A 74 1.63 -29.12 -4.53
C PHE A 74 0.83 -28.77 -5.79
N ARG A 75 -0.22 -27.95 -5.66
CA ARG A 75 -1.12 -27.61 -6.78
C ARG A 75 -0.40 -26.82 -7.88
N ALA A 76 0.40 -25.80 -7.53
CA ALA A 76 1.20 -25.01 -8.46
C ALA A 76 2.25 -25.88 -9.16
N ARG A 77 2.94 -26.74 -8.41
CA ARG A 77 3.88 -27.72 -8.98
C ARG A 77 3.20 -28.67 -9.96
N MET A 78 2.03 -29.22 -9.62
CA MET A 78 1.26 -30.07 -10.52
C MET A 78 0.76 -29.30 -11.76
N ALA A 79 0.36 -28.04 -11.58
CA ALA A 79 -0.13 -27.20 -12.66
C ALA A 79 0.93 -26.95 -13.72
N ILE A 80 2.16 -26.58 -13.33
CA ILE A 80 3.22 -26.36 -14.31
C ILE A 80 3.79 -27.68 -14.87
N GLN A 81 3.85 -28.75 -14.06
CA GLN A 81 4.40 -30.04 -14.51
C GLN A 81 3.47 -30.76 -15.48
N TYR A 82 2.16 -30.66 -15.32
CA TYR A 82 1.19 -31.45 -16.10
C TYR A 82 0.23 -30.60 -16.95
N GLY A 83 0.28 -29.27 -16.86
CA GLY A 83 -0.55 -28.39 -17.67
C GLY A 83 0.13 -27.98 -18.97
N GLY A 84 -0.48 -28.32 -20.11
CA GLY A 84 -0.02 -27.91 -21.43
C GLY A 84 -0.76 -26.69 -22.01
N ASN A 85 -1.74 -26.15 -21.29
CA ASN A 85 -2.57 -25.00 -21.68
C ASN A 85 -3.26 -24.37 -20.45
N ILE A 86 -3.92 -23.22 -20.64
CA ILE A 86 -4.63 -22.50 -19.57
C ILE A 86 -5.67 -23.36 -18.85
N ASP A 87 -6.47 -24.17 -19.57
CA ASP A 87 -7.55 -24.96 -18.96
C ASP A 87 -7.00 -26.05 -18.02
N GLU A 88 -5.93 -26.73 -18.43
CA GLU A 88 -5.26 -27.73 -17.61
C GLU A 88 -4.58 -27.11 -16.39
N VAL A 89 -3.92 -25.96 -16.55
CA VAL A 89 -3.32 -25.21 -15.43
C VAL A 89 -4.38 -24.83 -14.41
N VAL A 90 -5.49 -24.24 -14.85
CA VAL A 90 -6.62 -23.84 -13.99
C VAL A 90 -7.20 -25.06 -13.27
N LYS A 91 -7.39 -26.18 -13.96
CA LYS A 91 -7.86 -27.44 -13.37
C LYS A 91 -6.93 -27.94 -12.26
N GLN A 92 -5.62 -27.95 -12.50
CA GLN A 92 -4.65 -28.41 -11.51
C GLN A 92 -4.60 -27.47 -10.29
N LEU A 93 -4.59 -26.16 -10.52
CA LEU A 93 -4.64 -25.16 -9.44
C LEU A 93 -5.91 -25.29 -8.60
N GLY A 94 -7.08 -25.53 -9.20
CA GLY A 94 -8.35 -25.67 -8.48
C GLY A 94 -8.53 -27.01 -7.76
N THR A 95 -7.70 -28.03 -8.06
CA THR A 95 -7.91 -29.39 -7.54
C THR A 95 -7.74 -29.45 -6.03
N ARG A 96 -8.82 -29.78 -5.32
CA ARG A 96 -8.88 -29.85 -3.85
C ARG A 96 -8.27 -28.61 -3.19
N ASN A 97 -8.55 -27.39 -3.67
CA ASN A 97 -7.96 -26.18 -3.10
C ASN A 97 -8.17 -26.10 -1.57
N ASN A 98 -7.09 -25.82 -0.82
CA ASN A 98 -7.15 -25.62 0.63
C ASN A 98 -7.35 -24.16 1.05
N GLY A 99 -7.26 -23.22 0.09
CA GLY A 99 -7.43 -21.80 0.33
C GLY A 99 -6.19 -21.06 0.82
N LEU A 100 -5.20 -21.74 1.43
CA LEU A 100 -3.98 -21.09 1.92
C LEU A 100 -3.12 -20.55 0.78
N TYR A 101 -2.50 -19.40 1.02
CA TYR A 101 -1.72 -18.68 0.01
C TYR A 101 -2.62 -18.39 -1.21
N THR A 102 -3.69 -17.65 -0.94
CA THR A 102 -4.71 -17.26 -1.92
C THR A 102 -4.11 -16.28 -2.92
N ASN A 103 -4.25 -16.56 -4.21
CA ASN A 103 -3.46 -15.89 -5.24
C ASN A 103 -4.31 -15.43 -6.42
N GLU A 104 -3.90 -14.31 -7.02
CA GLU A 104 -4.27 -13.91 -8.37
C GLU A 104 -3.17 -14.40 -9.32
N TRP A 105 -3.47 -15.41 -10.14
CA TRP A 105 -2.52 -16.02 -11.07
C TRP A 105 -2.59 -15.34 -12.43
N LEU A 106 -1.44 -15.00 -13.00
CA LEU A 106 -1.29 -14.66 -14.41
C LEU A 106 -0.74 -15.87 -15.15
N ILE A 107 -1.40 -16.23 -16.25
CA ILE A 107 -1.09 -17.41 -17.05
C ILE A 107 -0.84 -16.97 -18.48
N GLY A 108 0.29 -17.40 -19.03
CA GLY A 108 0.65 -17.23 -20.42
C GLY A 108 0.68 -18.56 -21.15
N ASP A 109 0.03 -18.63 -22.31
CA ASP A 109 0.11 -19.76 -23.24
C ASP A 109 0.77 -19.25 -24.54
N ALA A 110 2.07 -19.54 -24.69
CA ALA A 110 2.84 -19.08 -25.81
C ALA A 110 2.40 -19.70 -27.15
N LYS A 111 1.96 -20.96 -27.12
CA LYS A 111 1.55 -21.71 -28.31
C LYS A 111 0.30 -21.10 -28.94
N ASN A 112 -0.66 -20.71 -28.11
CA ASN A 112 -1.91 -20.09 -28.56
C ASN A 112 -1.84 -18.56 -28.56
N ASN A 113 -0.72 -17.98 -28.11
CA ASN A 113 -0.54 -16.55 -27.90
C ASN A 113 -1.68 -15.96 -27.02
N GLU A 114 -2.05 -16.70 -25.98
CA GLU A 114 -3.17 -16.39 -25.07
C GLU A 114 -2.64 -15.97 -23.70
N ILE A 115 -3.31 -15.01 -23.07
CA ILE A 115 -3.09 -14.64 -21.67
C ILE A 115 -4.38 -14.81 -20.86
N ALA A 116 -4.23 -15.14 -19.58
CA ALA A 116 -5.33 -15.22 -18.64
C ALA A 116 -4.96 -14.69 -17.26
N MET A 117 -5.98 -14.26 -16.52
CA MET A 117 -5.90 -13.88 -15.11
C MET A 117 -6.89 -14.74 -14.34
N TYR A 118 -6.42 -15.41 -13.30
CA TYR A 118 -7.18 -16.39 -12.54
C TYR A 118 -7.11 -16.08 -11.05
N GLU A 119 -8.19 -15.54 -10.50
CA GLU A 119 -8.35 -15.39 -9.07
C GLU A 119 -8.91 -16.65 -8.46
N LEU A 120 -8.17 -17.22 -7.51
CA LEU A 120 -8.50 -18.48 -6.87
C LEU A 120 -8.67 -18.27 -5.36
N GLY A 121 -9.90 -17.98 -4.94
CA GLY A 121 -10.34 -18.12 -3.55
C GLY A 121 -10.47 -19.58 -3.14
N THR A 122 -10.88 -19.86 -1.90
CA THR A 122 -11.05 -21.24 -1.43
C THR A 122 -12.17 -21.95 -2.16
N ASN A 123 -13.30 -21.26 -2.36
CA ASN A 123 -14.54 -21.81 -2.90
C ASN A 123 -15.01 -21.10 -4.17
N LYS A 124 -14.55 -19.87 -4.38
CA LYS A 124 -14.91 -18.96 -5.46
C LYS A 124 -13.71 -18.68 -6.32
N THR A 125 -13.95 -18.57 -7.61
CA THR A 125 -12.88 -18.33 -8.57
C THR A 125 -13.39 -17.50 -9.72
N ARG A 126 -12.51 -16.73 -10.33
CA ARG A 126 -12.81 -15.98 -11.55
C ARG A 126 -11.65 -16.09 -12.53
N LEU A 127 -11.97 -16.47 -13.77
CA LEU A 127 -11.02 -16.58 -14.86
C LEU A 127 -11.42 -15.56 -15.94
N TRP A 128 -10.47 -14.71 -16.34
CA TRP A 128 -10.58 -13.85 -17.51
C TRP A 128 -9.58 -14.32 -18.56
N ARG A 129 -10.02 -14.45 -19.81
CA ARG A 129 -9.19 -14.94 -20.92
C ARG A 129 -9.17 -13.98 -22.11
N SER A 130 -7.99 -13.77 -22.69
CA SER A 130 -7.86 -13.01 -23.93
C SER A 130 -8.57 -13.68 -25.11
N SER A 131 -8.58 -15.03 -25.17
CA SER A 131 -9.26 -15.79 -26.24
C SER A 131 -10.78 -15.59 -26.24
N LYS A 132 -11.35 -15.19 -25.10
CA LYS A 132 -12.78 -14.91 -24.92
C LYS A 132 -13.08 -13.41 -24.94
N ASN A 133 -12.07 -12.56 -25.21
CA ASN A 133 -12.18 -11.12 -25.16
C ASN A 133 -12.69 -10.59 -23.80
N GLU A 134 -12.29 -11.24 -22.71
CA GLU A 134 -12.72 -10.91 -21.36
C GLU A 134 -11.68 -10.01 -20.68
N TRP A 135 -12.00 -8.73 -20.45
CA TRP A 135 -11.04 -7.77 -19.90
C TRP A 135 -11.56 -7.14 -18.64
N PHE A 136 -10.77 -7.18 -17.57
CA PHE A 136 -11.12 -6.48 -16.34
C PHE A 136 -10.94 -4.97 -16.53
N GLY A 137 -11.89 -4.17 -16.01
CA GLY A 137 -11.80 -2.71 -16.02
C GLY A 137 -11.72 -2.06 -17.42
N GLY A 138 -12.13 -2.76 -18.49
CA GLY A 138 -12.03 -2.25 -19.86
C GLY A 138 -10.60 -2.20 -20.42
N ILE A 139 -9.64 -2.88 -19.78
CA ILE A 139 -8.22 -2.85 -20.14
C ILE A 139 -7.93 -3.98 -21.13
N GLN A 140 -8.32 -3.75 -22.39
CA GLN A 140 -8.16 -4.73 -23.46
C GLN A 140 -6.70 -5.08 -23.74
N GLY A 141 -6.38 -6.39 -23.77
CA GLY A 141 -5.04 -6.88 -24.12
C GLY A 141 -4.05 -6.94 -22.96
N PHE A 142 -4.48 -6.62 -21.73
CA PHE A 142 -3.56 -6.50 -20.60
C PHE A 142 -4.22 -6.89 -19.27
N TYR A 143 -3.53 -7.73 -18.51
CA TYR A 143 -3.86 -8.08 -17.13
C TYR A 143 -2.70 -7.68 -16.22
N TRP A 144 -3.00 -7.34 -14.97
CA TRP A 144 -1.99 -7.03 -13.97
C TRP A 144 -2.35 -7.67 -12.63
N GLY A 145 -1.33 -8.15 -11.94
CA GLY A 145 -1.40 -8.57 -10.54
C GLY A 145 -0.63 -7.62 -9.64
N ASN A 146 -1.19 -7.30 -8.49
CA ASN A 146 -0.61 -6.39 -7.51
C ASN A 146 -1.22 -6.55 -6.11
N ASN A 147 -1.55 -7.79 -5.73
CA ASN A 147 -2.09 -8.14 -4.42
C ASN A 147 -3.49 -7.52 -4.11
N ASN A 148 -4.25 -7.11 -5.13
CA ASN A 148 -5.60 -6.56 -4.99
C ASN A 148 -6.61 -7.35 -5.83
N ALA A 149 -7.35 -8.25 -5.19
CA ALA A 149 -8.36 -9.07 -5.86
C ALA A 149 -9.46 -8.21 -6.50
N LYS A 150 -9.90 -8.58 -7.70
CA LYS A 150 -10.80 -7.86 -8.60
C LYS A 150 -12.22 -8.42 -8.55
N ASP A 151 -12.37 -9.73 -8.37
CA ASP A 151 -13.65 -10.41 -8.32
C ASP A 151 -14.33 -10.27 -6.94
N LEU A 152 -15.62 -9.90 -6.96
CA LEU A 152 -16.38 -9.69 -5.72
C LEU A 152 -16.62 -11.00 -4.96
N ASP A 153 -16.92 -12.10 -5.64
CA ASP A 153 -17.18 -13.39 -4.99
C ASP A 153 -15.92 -13.91 -4.28
N VAL A 154 -14.74 -13.73 -4.88
CA VAL A 154 -13.46 -14.04 -4.24
C VAL A 154 -13.20 -13.13 -3.04
N ARG A 155 -13.45 -11.83 -3.17
CA ARG A 155 -13.27 -10.87 -2.05
C ARG A 155 -14.18 -11.18 -0.86
N LEU A 156 -15.41 -11.60 -1.12
CA LEU A 156 -16.41 -11.95 -0.11
C LEU A 156 -15.98 -13.12 0.78
N GLU A 157 -15.13 -14.02 0.29
CA GLU A 157 -14.59 -15.10 1.12
C GLU A 157 -13.74 -14.61 2.30
N ASN A 158 -13.20 -13.39 2.23
CA ASN A 158 -12.45 -12.77 3.34
C ASN A 158 -13.35 -12.32 4.50
N TYR A 159 -14.66 -12.35 4.31
CA TYR A 159 -15.65 -11.91 5.29
C TYR A 159 -16.64 -13.04 5.62
N PRO A 160 -16.14 -14.22 6.07
CA PRO A 160 -16.98 -15.39 6.31
C PRO A 160 -17.90 -15.23 7.52
N ASP A 161 -17.57 -14.32 8.44
CA ASP A 161 -18.40 -14.01 9.60
C ASP A 161 -19.42 -12.92 9.24
N PRO A 162 -20.73 -13.24 9.15
CA PRO A 162 -21.79 -12.25 8.94
C PRO A 162 -21.96 -11.30 10.14
N LYS A 163 -21.22 -11.48 11.24
CA LYS A 163 -21.19 -10.59 12.40
C LYS A 163 -19.82 -9.94 12.61
N GLY A 164 -18.93 -10.02 11.62
CA GLY A 164 -17.65 -9.31 11.63
C GLY A 164 -17.81 -7.78 11.59
N ALA A 165 -16.72 -7.04 11.71
CA ALA A 165 -16.73 -5.59 11.53
C ALA A 165 -17.16 -5.22 10.10
N PRO A 166 -17.84 -4.06 9.91
CA PRO A 166 -18.17 -3.57 8.58
C PRO A 166 -16.90 -3.23 7.79
N ASP A 167 -16.93 -3.44 6.47
CA ASP A 167 -15.88 -3.02 5.56
C ASP A 167 -16.46 -2.64 4.18
N TYR A 168 -15.69 -1.91 3.38
CA TYR A 168 -16.03 -1.69 1.97
C TYR A 168 -15.42 -2.79 1.10
N ILE A 169 -16.25 -3.77 0.76
CA ILE A 169 -15.82 -5.02 0.11
C ILE A 169 -15.58 -4.89 -1.41
N PRO A 170 -16.33 -4.09 -2.20
CA PRO A 170 -16.09 -3.99 -3.64
C PRO A 170 -14.64 -3.62 -4.02
N PHE A 171 -14.24 -3.92 -5.26
CA PHE A 171 -12.93 -3.56 -5.76
C PHE A 171 -12.76 -2.04 -5.78
N VAL A 172 -11.68 -1.57 -5.17
CA VAL A 172 -11.18 -0.19 -5.27
C VAL A 172 -9.74 -0.29 -5.76
N PRO A 173 -9.38 0.40 -6.85
CA PRO A 173 -8.00 0.42 -7.29
C PRO A 173 -7.13 1.08 -6.22
N ALA A 174 -6.00 0.45 -5.90
CA ALA A 174 -4.95 1.01 -5.08
C ALA A 174 -3.92 1.77 -5.96
N ILE A 175 -2.94 2.40 -5.32
CA ILE A 175 -1.91 3.20 -6.02
C ILE A 175 -1.19 2.38 -7.11
N ARG A 176 -0.89 1.08 -6.87
CA ARG A 176 -0.28 0.21 -7.89
C ARG A 176 -1.23 -0.13 -9.03
N ASP A 177 -2.54 -0.22 -8.78
CA ASP A 177 -3.53 -0.40 -9.85
C ASP A 177 -3.51 0.82 -10.77
N LEU A 178 -3.57 2.03 -10.18
CA LEU A 178 -3.51 3.28 -10.93
C LEU A 178 -2.20 3.44 -11.70
N ALA A 179 -1.07 3.00 -11.13
CA ALA A 179 0.23 2.99 -11.82
C ALA A 179 0.23 2.06 -13.04
N TRP A 180 -0.26 0.82 -12.89
CA TRP A 180 -0.42 -0.10 -14.01
C TRP A 180 -1.34 0.46 -15.10
N GLN A 181 -2.49 1.03 -14.70
CA GLN A 181 -3.45 1.64 -15.61
C GLN A 181 -2.84 2.82 -16.37
N THR A 182 -2.15 3.72 -15.68
CA THR A 182 -1.47 4.88 -16.28
C THR A 182 -0.41 4.44 -17.27
N LEU A 183 0.43 3.47 -16.89
CA LEU A 183 1.49 2.95 -17.75
C LEU A 183 0.92 2.27 -18.99
N TYR A 184 -0.14 1.46 -18.82
CA TYR A 184 -0.89 0.86 -19.91
C TYR A 184 -1.45 1.92 -20.87
N GLN A 185 -2.12 2.97 -20.38
CA GLN A 185 -2.68 4.01 -21.26
C GLN A 185 -1.60 4.69 -22.08
N LYS A 186 -0.42 4.95 -21.49
CA LYS A 186 0.71 5.58 -22.18
C LYS A 186 1.33 4.70 -23.27
N HIS A 187 1.30 3.38 -23.12
CA HIS A 187 1.98 2.43 -24.01
C HIS A 187 1.02 1.44 -24.68
N LYS A 188 -0.27 1.74 -24.73
CA LYS A 188 -1.26 0.85 -25.34
C LYS A 188 -0.90 0.56 -26.79
N GLY A 189 -0.78 -0.73 -27.13
CA GLY A 189 -0.31 -1.18 -28.44
C GLY A 189 1.21 -1.35 -28.57
N GLN A 190 1.98 -1.03 -27.51
CA GLN A 190 3.44 -1.15 -27.42
C GLN A 190 3.83 -1.89 -26.13
N ILE A 191 3.15 -3.01 -25.87
CA ILE A 191 3.38 -3.84 -24.68
C ILE A 191 4.27 -5.01 -25.09
N ASP A 192 5.58 -4.77 -25.05
CA ASP A 192 6.65 -5.74 -25.30
C ASP A 192 7.51 -5.95 -24.04
N GLU A 193 8.66 -6.61 -24.15
CA GLU A 193 9.58 -6.80 -23.02
C GLU A 193 10.17 -5.48 -22.49
N GLN A 194 10.28 -4.44 -23.33
CA GLN A 194 10.76 -3.12 -22.89
C GLN A 194 9.74 -2.45 -21.99
N PHE A 195 8.45 -2.61 -22.29
CA PHE A 195 7.38 -2.20 -21.38
C PHE A 195 7.51 -2.90 -20.01
N ALA A 196 7.81 -4.20 -19.99
CA ALA A 196 7.98 -4.93 -18.73
C ALA A 196 9.19 -4.42 -17.92
N PHE A 197 10.34 -4.19 -18.57
CA PHE A 197 11.51 -3.60 -17.90
C PHE A 197 11.24 -2.19 -17.36
N LEU A 198 10.51 -1.36 -18.13
CA LEU A 198 10.07 -0.04 -17.67
C LEU A 198 9.16 -0.17 -16.45
N ALA A 199 8.15 -1.03 -16.50
CA ALA A 199 7.22 -1.23 -15.40
C ALA A 199 7.97 -1.66 -14.13
N PHE A 200 8.83 -2.65 -14.24
CA PHE A 200 9.52 -3.24 -13.08
C PHE A 200 10.59 -2.35 -12.46
N ARG A 201 11.10 -1.32 -13.16
CA ARG A 201 11.99 -0.32 -12.54
C ARG A 201 11.28 0.94 -12.05
N THR A 202 9.96 1.03 -12.19
CA THR A 202 9.18 2.25 -11.90
C THR A 202 8.43 2.11 -10.58
N ALA A 203 8.71 2.99 -9.61
CA ALA A 203 7.92 3.06 -8.38
C ALA A 203 6.48 3.51 -8.69
N PRO A 204 5.44 2.95 -8.02
CA PRO A 204 5.49 2.01 -6.91
C PRO A 204 5.33 0.54 -7.34
N LEU A 205 5.60 0.20 -8.61
CA LEU A 205 5.61 -1.18 -9.09
C LEU A 205 6.89 -1.93 -8.66
N VAL A 206 7.98 -1.18 -8.45
CA VAL A 206 9.13 -1.58 -7.64
C VAL A 206 9.00 -1.05 -6.22
N SER A 207 9.52 -1.80 -5.25
CA SER A 207 9.47 -1.52 -3.81
C SER A 207 10.85 -1.72 -3.18
N ALA A 208 11.02 -1.13 -2.00
CA ALA A 208 12.12 -1.38 -1.07
C ALA A 208 12.39 -2.87 -0.82
N SER A 209 11.35 -3.70 -0.94
CA SER A 209 11.41 -5.14 -0.71
C SER A 209 11.40 -5.97 -1.99
N THR A 210 11.51 -5.36 -3.17
CA THR A 210 11.62 -6.09 -4.43
C THR A 210 12.97 -6.80 -4.50
N MET A 211 12.97 -8.10 -4.79
CA MET A 211 14.18 -8.91 -4.77
C MET A 211 14.61 -9.45 -6.14
N ASP A 212 13.74 -9.36 -7.14
CA ASP A 212 14.02 -9.89 -8.47
C ASP A 212 13.10 -9.27 -9.53
N ALA A 213 13.35 -9.64 -10.78
CA ALA A 213 12.41 -9.48 -11.88
C ALA A 213 12.56 -10.60 -12.90
N LYS A 214 11.44 -11.07 -13.45
CA LYS A 214 11.39 -12.12 -14.50
C LYS A 214 10.52 -11.63 -15.64
N VAL A 215 10.97 -11.78 -16.89
CA VAL A 215 10.24 -11.35 -18.10
C VAL A 215 10.43 -12.38 -19.22
N ALA A 216 9.32 -12.78 -19.85
CA ALA A 216 9.34 -13.64 -21.03
C ALA A 216 8.32 -13.19 -22.07
N THR A 217 8.69 -13.28 -23.35
CA THR A 217 7.77 -13.18 -24.49
C THR A 217 7.24 -14.58 -24.86
N SER A 218 6.22 -14.68 -25.71
CA SER A 218 5.77 -15.98 -26.25
C SER A 218 6.93 -16.78 -26.87
N ASP A 219 7.76 -16.11 -27.66
CA ASP A 219 8.85 -16.74 -28.39
C ASP A 219 9.96 -17.25 -27.44
N MET A 220 10.26 -16.50 -26.38
CA MET A 220 11.13 -16.97 -25.30
C MET A 220 10.49 -18.13 -24.52
N ALA A 221 9.19 -18.02 -24.22
CA ALA A 221 8.44 -19.01 -23.47
C ALA A 221 8.45 -20.38 -24.16
N SER A 222 8.21 -20.42 -25.48
CA SER A 222 8.29 -21.62 -26.32
C SER A 222 9.70 -22.24 -26.40
N ARG A 223 10.73 -21.52 -25.99
CA ARG A 223 12.14 -21.95 -26.03
C ARG A 223 12.74 -22.17 -24.64
N MET A 224 11.91 -22.19 -23.59
CA MET A 224 12.38 -22.33 -22.19
C MET A 224 13.39 -21.23 -21.81
N MET A 225 13.11 -20.00 -22.25
CA MET A 225 13.93 -18.82 -22.01
C MET A 225 13.20 -17.78 -21.15
N VAL A 226 13.93 -17.13 -20.25
CA VAL A 226 13.44 -16.02 -19.41
C VAL A 226 14.55 -15.02 -19.14
N TRP A 227 14.25 -13.73 -19.22
CA TRP A 227 15.10 -12.69 -18.65
C TRP A 227 14.85 -12.65 -17.16
N ALA A 228 15.88 -12.85 -16.35
CA ALA A 228 15.76 -12.71 -14.91
C ALA A 228 16.89 -11.88 -14.32
N GLU A 229 16.55 -11.08 -13.33
CA GLU A 229 17.46 -10.32 -12.50
C GLU A 229 17.23 -10.71 -11.05
N ILE A 230 18.32 -10.90 -10.30
CA ILE A 230 18.29 -11.03 -8.85
C ILE A 230 18.85 -9.71 -8.28
N GLY A 231 18.12 -9.08 -7.37
CA GLY A 231 18.30 -7.68 -7.02
C GLY A 231 17.14 -6.82 -7.51
N LYS A 232 17.09 -5.57 -7.07
CA LYS A 232 16.04 -4.65 -7.50
C LYS A 232 16.25 -4.29 -8.98
N PRO A 233 15.23 -4.43 -9.84
CA PRO A 233 15.32 -4.09 -11.27
C PRO A 233 15.57 -2.60 -11.57
N ASN A 234 15.43 -1.73 -10.58
CA ASN A 234 15.84 -0.32 -10.68
C ASN A 234 17.33 -0.10 -10.41
N GLN A 235 18.13 -1.17 -10.31
CA GLN A 235 19.57 -1.14 -10.06
C GLN A 235 19.98 -0.56 -8.69
N ARG A 236 19.04 -0.43 -7.75
CA ARG A 236 19.35 -0.02 -6.38
C ARG A 236 19.78 -1.20 -5.51
N GLU A 237 20.72 -0.92 -4.63
CA GLU A 237 21.12 -1.81 -3.56
C GLU A 237 19.95 -2.09 -2.59
N TRP A 238 20.05 -3.22 -1.91
CA TRP A 238 19.27 -3.52 -0.73
C TRP A 238 20.20 -3.89 0.42
N VAL A 239 20.47 -2.90 1.26
CA VAL A 239 21.38 -3.04 2.40
C VAL A 239 20.61 -3.54 3.63
N PRO A 240 21.19 -4.43 4.46
CA PRO A 240 20.60 -4.84 5.73
C PRO A 240 20.34 -3.64 6.65
N GLY A 241 19.11 -3.52 7.15
CA GLY A 241 18.71 -2.48 8.09
C GLY A 241 18.54 -3.00 9.53
N PRO A 242 18.47 -2.11 10.53
CA PRO A 242 18.33 -2.49 11.95
C PRO A 242 17.08 -3.32 12.27
N TRP A 243 16.04 -3.19 11.44
CA TRP A 243 14.73 -3.82 11.62
C TRP A 243 14.44 -4.93 10.59
N SER A 244 15.38 -5.18 9.66
CA SER A 244 15.23 -6.13 8.55
C SER A 244 16.41 -7.12 8.44
N GLY A 245 17.42 -7.00 9.30
CA GLY A 245 18.61 -7.83 9.27
C GLY A 245 18.55 -8.98 10.27
N TYR A 246 18.53 -10.21 9.77
CA TYR A 246 19.30 -11.25 10.46
C TYR A 246 20.78 -10.82 10.37
N ALA A 247 21.54 -10.90 11.45
CA ALA A 247 22.89 -10.30 11.53
C ALA A 247 23.90 -10.84 10.51
N LYS A 248 23.55 -11.89 9.75
CA LYS A 248 24.36 -12.48 8.68
C LYS A 248 23.87 -12.16 7.27
N ASN A 249 22.85 -11.30 7.13
CA ASN A 249 22.42 -10.85 5.82
C ASN A 249 23.50 -9.92 5.25
N ASP A 250 23.90 -10.15 4.01
CA ASP A 250 24.93 -9.37 3.30
C ASP A 250 24.32 -8.23 2.45
N GLY A 251 23.02 -8.31 2.16
CA GLY A 251 22.29 -7.46 1.23
C GLY A 251 22.12 -8.09 -0.15
N LEU A 252 21.25 -7.47 -0.98
CA LEU A 252 21.09 -7.80 -2.39
C LEU A 252 21.63 -6.66 -3.26
N TYR A 253 22.49 -6.98 -4.22
CA TYR A 253 23.08 -6.00 -5.13
C TYR A 253 22.78 -6.42 -6.58
N PRO A 254 21.94 -5.66 -7.31
CA PRO A 254 21.55 -6.00 -8.67
C PRO A 254 22.76 -5.99 -9.62
N ALA A 255 22.82 -7.00 -10.47
CA ALA A 255 23.81 -7.10 -11.55
C ALA A 255 23.18 -6.88 -12.94
N GLY A 256 21.89 -6.53 -13.00
CA GLY A 256 21.10 -6.46 -14.22
C GLY A 256 20.50 -7.80 -14.65
N TYR A 257 19.72 -7.73 -15.72
CA TYR A 257 19.07 -8.91 -16.31
C TYR A 257 20.08 -9.85 -16.98
N ALA A 258 19.94 -11.14 -16.69
CA ALA A 258 20.60 -12.24 -17.39
C ALA A 258 19.57 -13.12 -18.10
N LEU A 259 19.98 -13.75 -19.19
CA LEU A 259 19.14 -14.67 -19.95
C LEU A 259 19.33 -16.10 -19.45
N PHE A 260 18.29 -16.65 -18.83
CA PHE A 260 18.26 -18.04 -18.42
C PHE A 260 17.68 -18.90 -19.55
N ARG A 261 18.29 -20.05 -19.81
CA ARG A 261 17.86 -21.03 -20.81
C ARG A 261 17.98 -22.43 -20.24
N ALA A 262 16.96 -23.25 -20.40
CA ALA A 262 17.00 -24.66 -19.97
C ALA A 262 17.80 -25.51 -20.97
N GLU A 263 19.12 -25.60 -20.80
CA GLU A 263 20.00 -26.51 -21.56
C GLU A 263 20.48 -27.67 -20.67
N PRO A 264 20.36 -28.94 -21.11
CA PRO A 264 20.80 -30.08 -20.32
C PRO A 264 22.33 -30.07 -20.16
N SER A 265 22.85 -29.82 -18.96
CA SER A 265 24.29 -29.94 -18.68
C SER A 265 24.63 -31.29 -18.04
N GLU A 266 25.58 -32.01 -18.63
CA GLU A 266 26.09 -33.28 -18.09
C GLU A 266 26.87 -33.08 -16.79
N SER A 267 27.46 -31.90 -16.58
CA SER A 267 28.27 -31.56 -15.39
C SER A 267 27.45 -31.45 -14.10
N LEU A 268 26.16 -31.08 -14.17
CA LEU A 268 25.29 -30.93 -13.01
C LEU A 268 24.83 -32.29 -12.45
N ARG A 269 24.74 -33.33 -13.31
CA ARG A 269 24.38 -34.69 -12.89
C ARG A 269 25.39 -35.30 -11.91
N THR A 270 26.66 -34.92 -12.02
CA THR A 270 27.74 -35.41 -11.16
C THR A 270 27.73 -34.72 -9.79
N ALA A 271 27.41 -33.42 -9.72
CA ALA A 271 27.43 -32.65 -8.48
C ALA A 271 26.23 -32.93 -7.53
N ILE A 272 25.09 -33.39 -8.07
CA ILE A 272 23.89 -33.71 -7.29
C ILE A 272 24.06 -35.01 -6.47
N GLN A 273 24.89 -35.95 -6.94
CA GLN A 273 25.15 -37.21 -6.24
C GLN A 273 26.00 -37.03 -4.96
N GLU A 274 26.69 -35.91 -4.80
CA GLU A 274 27.60 -35.67 -3.66
C GLU A 274 26.94 -34.93 -2.48
N ASN A 275 25.88 -34.15 -2.70
CA ASN A 275 25.28 -33.25 -1.67
C ASN A 275 24.12 -33.85 -0.86
N GLU A 276 23.55 -35.00 -1.26
CA GLU A 276 22.40 -35.63 -0.58
C GLU A 276 22.75 -36.22 0.81
N LYS A 277 24.03 -36.37 1.13
CA LYS A 277 24.49 -37.08 2.34
C LYS A 277 24.58 -36.25 3.62
N SER A 278 24.29 -34.94 3.58
CA SER A 278 24.53 -34.01 4.70
C SER A 278 23.25 -33.42 5.35
N ARG A 279 22.05 -33.80 4.89
CA ARG A 279 20.79 -33.06 5.16
C ARG A 279 19.97 -33.53 6.38
N LEU A 280 20.36 -34.60 7.08
CA LEU A 280 19.49 -35.23 8.11
C LEU A 280 20.01 -35.05 9.55
N ALA A 281 19.61 -33.93 10.20
CA ALA A 281 19.64 -33.79 11.66
C ALA A 281 18.49 -32.89 12.16
N PRO A 282 17.75 -33.26 13.23
CA PRO A 282 16.53 -32.55 13.66
C PRO A 282 16.81 -31.42 14.69
N LYS A 283 16.00 -30.35 14.65
CA LYS A 283 15.99 -29.28 15.67
C LYS A 283 14.61 -29.15 16.36
N PRO A 284 14.55 -28.73 17.64
CA PRO A 284 13.32 -28.68 18.42
C PRO A 284 12.50 -27.41 18.19
N LYS A 285 11.21 -27.50 18.50
CA LYS A 285 10.18 -26.45 18.38
C LYS A 285 10.21 -25.48 19.58
N SER A 286 9.90 -24.20 19.34
CA SER A 286 9.60 -23.20 20.36
C SER A 286 8.17 -22.68 20.21
N ASP A 287 7.41 -22.71 21.29
CA ASP A 287 6.07 -22.14 21.42
C ASP A 287 6.13 -20.72 22.01
N SER A 288 5.33 -19.79 21.49
CA SER A 288 4.93 -18.59 22.23
C SER A 288 3.51 -18.16 21.85
N LYS A 289 2.62 -18.11 22.85
CA LYS A 289 1.26 -17.56 22.74
C LYS A 289 1.29 -16.04 23.00
N PRO A 290 0.54 -15.21 22.24
CA PRO A 290 0.34 -13.82 22.60
C PRO A 290 -0.75 -13.66 23.68
N ALA A 291 -0.54 -12.68 24.57
CA ALA A 291 -1.45 -12.32 25.66
C ALA A 291 -2.57 -11.38 25.18
N ALA A 292 -3.72 -11.49 25.85
CA ALA A 292 -4.96 -10.78 25.54
C ALA A 292 -4.90 -9.28 25.90
N LYS A 293 -5.56 -8.46 25.07
CA LYS A 293 -5.80 -7.02 25.32
C LYS A 293 -7.18 -6.83 25.95
N THR A 294 -7.25 -5.91 26.90
CA THR A 294 -8.48 -5.48 27.60
C THR A 294 -9.33 -4.60 26.68
N ALA A 295 -10.64 -4.84 26.62
CA ALA A 295 -11.57 -4.08 25.80
C ALA A 295 -11.84 -2.69 26.37
N SER A 296 -11.78 -1.68 25.50
CA SER A 296 -12.40 -0.36 25.68
C SER A 296 -13.76 -0.34 24.97
N LEU A 297 -14.41 0.82 24.81
CA LEU A 297 -15.77 1.07 24.27
C LEU A 297 -16.23 0.33 22.97
N LYS A 298 -15.36 -0.45 22.35
CA LYS A 298 -15.49 -1.23 21.11
C LYS A 298 -16.63 -2.25 21.12
N ASP A 299 -17.06 -2.73 22.28
CA ASP A 299 -18.09 -3.78 22.39
C ASP A 299 -19.52 -3.34 22.02
N ARG A 300 -19.73 -2.02 21.88
CA ARG A 300 -21.05 -1.43 21.58
C ARG A 300 -21.26 -1.10 20.10
N LEU A 301 -20.23 -1.24 19.26
CA LEU A 301 -20.34 -0.94 17.84
C LEU A 301 -21.14 -2.02 17.10
N TRP A 302 -21.77 -1.63 15.99
CA TRP A 302 -22.61 -2.53 15.21
C TRP A 302 -21.77 -3.63 14.55
N LYS A 303 -22.43 -4.75 14.22
CA LYS A 303 -21.80 -5.94 13.65
C LYS A 303 -22.46 -6.30 12.33
N GLY A 304 -21.68 -6.91 11.45
CA GLY A 304 -22.06 -7.28 10.10
C GLY A 304 -21.57 -6.28 9.07
N TRP A 305 -21.59 -6.72 7.82
CA TRP A 305 -21.19 -5.95 6.65
C TRP A 305 -22.32 -6.00 5.62
N VAL A 306 -22.40 -4.99 4.77
CA VAL A 306 -23.40 -4.87 3.70
C VAL A 306 -22.69 -4.51 2.39
N LEU A 307 -23.33 -4.76 1.25
CA LEU A 307 -22.81 -4.40 -0.06
C LEU A 307 -23.59 -3.20 -0.63
N PRO A 308 -22.95 -2.26 -1.35
CA PRO A 308 -23.67 -1.21 -2.05
C PRO A 308 -24.44 -1.81 -3.24
N ALA A 309 -25.66 -1.32 -3.50
CA ALA A 309 -26.41 -1.70 -4.70
C ALA A 309 -25.83 -1.08 -5.98
N SER A 310 -25.21 0.10 -5.84
CA SER A 310 -24.57 0.84 -6.91
C SER A 310 -23.51 1.80 -6.35
N ASP A 311 -22.74 2.44 -7.23
CA ASP A 311 -21.77 3.47 -6.86
C ASP A 311 -22.40 4.59 -6.01
N ALA A 312 -23.68 4.91 -6.25
CA ALA A 312 -24.43 5.92 -5.50
C ALA A 312 -24.62 5.57 -4.00
N ASP A 313 -24.47 4.30 -3.63
CA ASP A 313 -24.62 3.81 -2.26
C ASP A 313 -23.28 3.71 -1.51
N THR A 314 -22.17 4.03 -2.20
CA THR A 314 -20.82 3.99 -1.65
C THR A 314 -20.66 4.86 -0.42
N TRP A 315 -21.30 6.03 -0.39
CA TRP A 315 -21.18 6.92 0.76
C TRP A 315 -21.67 6.24 2.04
N PHE A 316 -22.77 5.48 1.98
CA PHE A 316 -23.31 4.85 3.17
C PHE A 316 -22.49 3.62 3.56
N VAL A 317 -22.21 2.72 2.62
CA VAL A 317 -21.48 1.47 2.92
C VAL A 317 -20.03 1.75 3.31
N GLY A 318 -19.34 2.54 2.49
CA GLY A 318 -17.96 2.97 2.76
C GLY A 318 -17.87 3.88 3.98
N GLY A 319 -18.84 4.79 4.16
CA GLY A 319 -18.89 5.69 5.31
C GLY A 319 -19.18 4.98 6.62
N ALA A 320 -20.05 3.96 6.64
CA ALA A 320 -20.25 3.14 7.82
C ALA A 320 -18.96 2.39 8.19
N ALA A 321 -18.29 1.74 7.23
CA ALA A 321 -17.01 1.08 7.47
C ALA A 321 -15.92 2.05 7.97
N GLY A 322 -15.83 3.25 7.37
CA GLY A 322 -14.90 4.30 7.81
C GLY A 322 -15.20 4.81 9.20
N TYR A 323 -16.48 5.09 9.49
CA TYR A 323 -16.89 5.65 10.76
C TYR A 323 -16.77 4.65 11.91
N TYR A 324 -16.95 3.36 11.63
CA TYR A 324 -16.63 2.30 12.57
C TYR A 324 -15.18 2.43 13.08
N ARG A 325 -14.21 2.58 12.17
CA ARG A 325 -12.79 2.76 12.53
C ARG A 325 -12.53 4.07 13.28
N VAL A 326 -13.23 5.14 12.93
CA VAL A 326 -13.17 6.42 13.68
C VAL A 326 -13.63 6.24 15.13
N LEU A 327 -14.73 5.51 15.35
CA LEU A 327 -15.25 5.24 16.70
C LEU A 327 -14.40 4.22 17.49
N GLU A 328 -13.52 3.46 16.83
CA GLU A 328 -12.53 2.61 17.48
C GLU A 328 -11.28 3.35 17.95
N SER A 329 -11.08 4.60 17.49
CA SER A 329 -9.98 5.47 17.90
C SER A 329 -10.09 5.84 19.37
N ASP A 330 -8.94 5.93 20.05
CA ASP A 330 -8.87 6.41 21.43
C ASP A 330 -9.25 7.92 21.53
N ASP A 331 -9.11 8.66 20.43
CA ASP A 331 -9.52 10.07 20.29
C ASP A 331 -10.38 10.22 19.01
N VAL A 332 -11.70 10.23 19.21
CA VAL A 332 -12.69 10.27 18.12
C VAL A 332 -12.69 11.62 17.42
N GLU A 333 -12.55 12.73 18.15
CA GLU A 333 -12.58 14.07 17.53
C GLU A 333 -11.33 14.31 16.68
N LYS A 334 -10.17 13.86 17.14
CA LYS A 334 -8.94 13.92 16.35
C LYS A 334 -9.05 13.07 15.09
N ALA A 335 -9.61 11.86 15.18
CA ALA A 335 -9.84 11.02 14.01
C ALA A 335 -10.82 11.68 13.02
N LEU A 336 -11.92 12.28 13.51
CA LEU A 336 -12.85 13.04 12.66
C LEU A 336 -12.19 14.27 12.02
N SER A 337 -11.24 14.91 12.69
CA SER A 337 -10.46 16.01 12.12
C SER A 337 -9.57 15.56 10.98
N ALA A 338 -8.97 14.37 11.09
CA ALA A 338 -8.24 13.75 9.98
C ALA A 338 -9.16 13.43 8.80
N GLU A 339 -10.39 12.96 9.05
CA GLU A 339 -11.40 12.71 8.02
C GLU A 339 -11.86 14.01 7.34
N ARG A 340 -12.07 15.09 8.11
CA ARG A 340 -12.36 16.42 7.55
C ARG A 340 -11.22 16.93 6.67
N ALA A 341 -9.96 16.73 7.08
CA ALA A 341 -8.81 17.09 6.26
C ALA A 341 -8.74 16.25 4.99
N THR A 342 -8.93 14.94 5.12
CA THR A 342 -8.97 13.99 4.00
C THR A 342 -10.06 14.37 2.98
N PHE A 343 -11.26 14.75 3.43
CA PHE A 343 -12.34 15.24 2.56
C PHE A 343 -11.88 16.44 1.72
N ARG A 344 -11.28 17.45 2.37
CA ARG A 344 -10.82 18.66 1.70
C ARG A 344 -9.67 18.35 0.73
N GLY A 345 -8.73 17.48 1.12
CA GLY A 345 -7.63 17.03 0.25
C GLY A 345 -8.14 16.32 -0.99
N LEU A 346 -9.07 15.37 -0.85
CA LEU A 346 -9.65 14.61 -1.97
C LEU A 346 -10.42 15.49 -2.97
N LYS A 347 -11.00 16.61 -2.53
CA LYS A 347 -11.61 17.60 -3.45
C LYS A 347 -10.59 18.34 -4.30
N LEU A 348 -9.34 18.42 -3.86
CA LEU A 348 -8.24 19.07 -4.56
C LEU A 348 -7.45 18.07 -5.41
N SER A 349 -7.47 16.78 -5.05
CA SER A 349 -6.81 15.70 -5.77
C SER A 349 -7.42 15.41 -7.16
N PRO A 350 -6.65 14.83 -8.09
CA PRO A 350 -7.16 14.35 -9.36
C PRO A 350 -8.33 13.38 -9.19
N GLN A 351 -9.31 13.50 -10.09
CA GLN A 351 -10.46 12.60 -10.12
C GLN A 351 -10.07 11.26 -10.75
N ASP A 352 -9.76 10.28 -9.91
CA ASP A 352 -9.58 8.88 -10.30
C ASP A 352 -10.55 7.96 -9.55
N ALA A 353 -10.54 6.66 -9.87
CA ALA A 353 -11.45 5.70 -9.25
C ALA A 353 -11.18 5.48 -7.74
N MET A 354 -9.93 5.59 -7.28
CA MET A 354 -9.58 5.45 -5.87
C MET A 354 -10.10 6.64 -5.07
N ASN A 355 -9.79 7.86 -5.53
CA ASN A 355 -10.15 9.10 -4.87
C ASN A 355 -11.67 9.30 -4.84
N ARG A 356 -12.40 8.90 -5.90
CA ARG A 356 -13.87 8.97 -5.93
C ARG A 356 -14.50 8.10 -4.84
N VAL A 357 -14.09 6.84 -4.71
CA VAL A 357 -14.64 5.94 -3.68
C VAL A 357 -14.28 6.46 -2.28
N GLN A 358 -13.04 6.91 -2.09
CA GLN A 358 -12.61 7.46 -0.80
C GLN A 358 -13.39 8.73 -0.45
N LEU A 359 -13.63 9.62 -1.41
CA LEU A 359 -14.38 10.86 -1.19
C LEU A 359 -15.82 10.56 -0.75
N GLU A 360 -16.49 9.63 -1.43
CA GLU A 360 -17.85 9.21 -1.03
C GLU A 360 -17.85 8.55 0.34
N ALA A 361 -16.90 7.66 0.64
CA ALA A 361 -16.79 7.04 1.96
C ALA A 361 -16.62 8.11 3.06
N VAL A 362 -15.71 9.07 2.89
CA VAL A 362 -15.48 10.16 3.86
C VAL A 362 -16.73 11.03 4.03
N LYS A 363 -17.47 11.35 2.96
CA LYS A 363 -18.78 12.03 3.06
C LYS A 363 -19.71 11.28 4.00
N GLY A 364 -19.79 9.96 3.86
CA GLY A 364 -20.60 9.14 4.73
C GLY A 364 -20.12 9.09 6.17
N VAL A 365 -18.81 9.06 6.42
CA VAL A 365 -18.25 9.17 7.77
C VAL A 365 -18.75 10.43 8.47
N LEU A 366 -18.61 11.57 7.80
CA LEU A 366 -19.00 12.88 8.33
C LEU A 366 -20.52 13.02 8.49
N PHE A 367 -21.30 12.46 7.55
CA PHE A 367 -22.76 12.41 7.66
C PHE A 367 -23.20 11.58 8.88
N LEU A 368 -22.61 10.39 9.09
CA LEU A 368 -22.95 9.51 10.21
C LEU A 368 -22.55 10.12 11.56
N ASP A 369 -21.45 10.87 11.65
CA ASP A 369 -21.13 11.64 12.86
C ASP A 369 -22.16 12.75 13.13
N ALA A 370 -22.53 13.52 12.12
CA ALA A 370 -23.57 14.55 12.25
C ALA A 370 -24.91 13.95 12.73
N LEU A 371 -25.28 12.79 12.17
CA LEU A 371 -26.46 12.04 12.59
C LEU A 371 -26.34 11.56 14.05
N ARG A 372 -25.20 10.98 14.45
CA ARG A 372 -24.94 10.58 15.84
C ARG A 372 -25.11 11.74 16.81
N ARG A 373 -24.51 12.90 16.51
CA ARG A 373 -24.60 14.10 17.38
C ARG A 373 -26.04 14.61 17.51
N LYS A 374 -26.84 14.52 16.44
CA LYS A 374 -28.26 14.93 16.45
C LYS A 374 -29.14 13.96 17.25
N MET A 375 -28.88 12.66 17.15
CA MET A 375 -29.69 11.61 17.78
C MET A 375 -29.27 11.29 19.22
N GLY A 376 -28.01 11.56 19.57
CA GLY A 376 -27.37 11.01 20.77
C GLY A 376 -26.83 9.60 20.52
N ASP A 377 -25.75 9.25 21.23
CA ASP A 377 -24.98 8.04 21.02
C ASP A 377 -25.82 6.75 21.10
N ASP A 378 -26.69 6.62 22.10
CA ASP A 378 -27.46 5.39 22.33
C ASP A 378 -28.48 5.12 21.20
N ALA A 379 -29.20 6.15 20.78
CA ALA A 379 -30.19 6.04 19.70
C ALA A 379 -29.50 5.74 18.36
N PHE A 380 -28.37 6.39 18.10
CA PHE A 380 -27.58 6.16 16.89
C PHE A 380 -26.99 4.74 16.84
N LEU A 381 -26.33 4.29 17.91
CA LEU A 381 -25.71 2.96 17.95
C LEU A 381 -26.78 1.86 17.85
N LYS A 382 -27.96 2.08 18.44
CA LYS A 382 -29.10 1.18 18.26
C LYS A 382 -29.59 1.14 16.80
N LEU A 383 -29.73 2.30 16.16
CA LEU A 383 -30.11 2.38 14.74
C LEU A 383 -29.13 1.59 13.85
N MET A 384 -27.83 1.83 14.01
CA MET A 384 -26.79 1.14 13.24
C MET A 384 -26.82 -0.37 13.51
N THR A 385 -26.93 -0.77 14.78
CA THR A 385 -27.00 -2.18 15.16
C THR A 385 -28.21 -2.89 14.57
N ASP A 386 -29.40 -2.29 14.69
CA ASP A 386 -30.64 -2.87 14.15
C ASP A 386 -30.60 -2.95 12.63
N TYR A 387 -30.10 -1.92 11.96
CA TYR A 387 -30.02 -1.88 10.50
C TYR A 387 -29.05 -2.94 9.97
N PHE A 388 -27.83 -3.02 10.53
CA PHE A 388 -26.85 -4.01 10.09
C PHE A 388 -27.27 -5.44 10.46
N ALA A 389 -27.91 -5.66 11.62
CA ALA A 389 -28.46 -6.97 11.96
C ALA A 389 -29.52 -7.45 10.97
N ALA A 390 -30.38 -6.55 10.48
CA ALA A 390 -31.42 -6.88 9.49
C ALA A 390 -30.87 -7.10 8.06
N ASN A 391 -29.73 -6.45 7.74
CA ASN A 391 -29.20 -6.38 6.38
C ASN A 391 -27.85 -7.04 6.18
N THR A 392 -27.25 -7.63 7.21
CA THR A 392 -25.93 -8.24 7.11
C THR A 392 -25.87 -9.22 5.93
N THR A 393 -24.75 -9.18 5.22
CA THR A 393 -24.42 -9.91 3.99
C THR A 393 -25.29 -9.60 2.76
N LYS A 394 -26.20 -8.61 2.85
CA LYS A 394 -27.07 -8.22 1.73
C LYS A 394 -26.56 -6.99 1.02
N THR A 395 -26.97 -6.86 -0.22
CA THR A 395 -26.92 -5.61 -0.98
C THR A 395 -27.98 -4.64 -0.45
N VAL A 396 -27.59 -3.39 -0.22
CA VAL A 396 -28.45 -2.33 0.31
C VAL A 396 -28.33 -1.06 -0.53
N THR A 397 -29.39 -0.24 -0.51
CA THR A 397 -29.33 1.14 -0.98
C THR A 397 -29.11 2.08 0.19
N ALA A 398 -28.42 3.19 -0.02
CA ALA A 398 -28.33 4.27 0.95
C ALA A 398 -29.71 4.81 1.33
N GLN A 399 -30.66 4.84 0.38
CA GLN A 399 -32.05 5.21 0.63
C GLN A 399 -32.72 4.32 1.68
N SER A 400 -32.49 3.01 1.64
CA SER A 400 -33.07 2.09 2.63
C SER A 400 -32.61 2.37 4.07
N PHE A 401 -31.37 2.86 4.24
CA PHE A 401 -30.88 3.32 5.53
C PHE A 401 -31.53 4.63 5.95
N LEU A 402 -31.63 5.61 5.05
CA LEU A 402 -32.29 6.90 5.30
C LEU A 402 -33.75 6.72 5.72
N ASP A 403 -34.49 5.84 5.03
CA ASP A 403 -35.86 5.49 5.37
C ASP A 403 -35.97 4.88 6.78
N LYS A 404 -35.02 4.00 7.14
CA LYS A 404 -34.96 3.41 8.48
C LYS A 404 -34.61 4.43 9.56
N ALA A 405 -33.71 5.36 9.24
CA ALA A 405 -33.27 6.43 10.13
C ALA A 405 -34.33 7.55 10.26
N GLY A 406 -35.25 7.66 9.29
CA GLY A 406 -36.26 8.71 9.24
C GLY A 406 -35.66 10.09 8.96
N VAL A 407 -34.55 10.16 8.21
CA VAL A 407 -33.84 11.41 7.89
C VAL A 407 -33.56 11.52 6.39
N PRO A 408 -33.59 12.74 5.80
CA PRO A 408 -33.10 12.96 4.45
C PRO A 408 -31.56 12.90 4.42
N PHE A 409 -30.99 12.68 3.23
CA PHE A 409 -29.56 12.86 3.03
C PHE A 409 -29.23 14.34 2.82
N GLU A 410 -28.87 15.00 3.91
CA GLU A 410 -28.40 16.40 3.91
C GLU A 410 -26.94 16.45 4.37
N PHE A 411 -26.01 16.33 3.41
CA PHE A 411 -24.59 16.47 3.69
C PHE A 411 -24.17 17.94 3.66
N THR A 412 -23.68 18.44 4.79
CA THR A 412 -23.04 19.75 4.88
C THR A 412 -21.54 19.54 4.79
N GLU A 413 -20.88 20.17 3.81
CA GLU A 413 -19.43 20.10 3.71
C GLU A 413 -18.78 20.66 5.00
N PRO A 414 -17.67 20.06 5.48
CA PRO A 414 -16.94 20.64 6.60
C PRO A 414 -16.51 22.06 6.24
N ALA A 415 -16.51 22.95 7.24
CA ALA A 415 -16.01 24.32 7.11
C ALA A 415 -14.56 24.36 6.57
N GLU A 416 -14.03 25.52 6.21
CA GLU A 416 -12.61 25.62 5.83
C GLU A 416 -11.66 25.11 6.93
N GLY A 417 -10.46 24.69 6.52
CA GLY A 417 -9.42 24.17 7.40
C GLY A 417 -8.38 23.32 6.67
N PRO A 418 -7.56 22.53 7.39
CA PRO A 418 -6.48 21.75 6.78
C PRO A 418 -7.00 20.79 5.71
N ALA A 419 -6.25 20.61 4.64
CA ALA A 419 -6.53 19.66 3.57
C ALA A 419 -5.49 18.52 3.49
N TYR A 420 -4.40 18.64 4.25
CA TYR A 420 -3.29 17.69 4.26
C TYR A 420 -2.91 17.36 5.68
N LEU A 421 -2.45 16.12 5.87
CA LEU A 421 -1.85 15.61 7.10
C LEU A 421 -0.35 15.45 6.90
N THR A 422 0.43 15.48 7.98
CA THR A 422 1.91 15.32 7.86
C THR A 422 2.32 13.99 7.21
N THR A 423 1.50 12.95 7.34
CA THR A 423 1.71 11.62 6.74
C THR A 423 1.42 11.56 5.23
N ASP A 424 0.69 12.53 4.69
CA ASP A 424 0.23 12.47 3.29
C ASP A 424 1.38 12.61 2.29
N ILE A 425 2.51 13.20 2.71
CA ILE A 425 3.68 13.42 1.84
C ILE A 425 4.18 12.14 1.17
N THR A 426 4.04 10.99 1.84
CA THR A 426 4.45 9.67 1.33
C THR A 426 3.68 9.24 0.07
N ARG A 427 2.47 9.77 -0.14
CA ARG A 427 1.65 9.54 -1.35
C ARG A 427 1.91 10.57 -2.45
N HIS A 428 2.62 11.66 -2.12
CA HIS A 428 2.90 12.80 -2.98
C HIS A 428 4.36 12.87 -3.45
N LEU A 429 5.20 11.87 -3.12
CA LEU A 429 6.64 11.89 -3.40
C LEU A 429 6.98 12.07 -4.89
N ALA A 430 6.11 11.63 -5.81
CA ALA A 430 6.32 11.78 -7.25
C ALA A 430 6.36 13.25 -7.72
N SER A 431 5.67 14.15 -7.03
CA SER A 431 5.66 15.60 -7.29
C SER A 431 6.43 16.40 -6.23
N ALA A 432 7.00 15.73 -5.23
CA ALA A 432 7.66 16.37 -4.10
C ALA A 432 9.05 16.94 -4.44
N VAL A 433 9.45 17.99 -3.71
CA VAL A 433 10.82 18.51 -3.66
C VAL A 433 11.20 18.84 -2.21
N LEU A 434 12.47 18.64 -1.85
CA LEU A 434 13.05 19.04 -0.57
C LEU A 434 13.77 20.38 -0.73
N VAL A 435 13.45 21.35 0.11
CA VAL A 435 14.07 22.69 0.10
C VAL A 435 14.65 22.98 1.47
N TYR A 436 15.97 22.91 1.60
CA TYR A 436 16.63 23.12 2.89
C TYR A 436 17.15 24.55 3.06
N GLY A 437 17.06 25.05 4.28
CA GLY A 437 17.49 26.41 4.62
C GLY A 437 19.00 26.57 4.66
N THR A 438 19.52 27.61 4.01
CA THR A 438 20.96 27.92 3.97
C THR A 438 21.36 29.16 4.79
N VAL A 439 20.39 29.94 5.28
CA VAL A 439 20.63 31.21 5.99
C VAL A 439 21.24 30.96 7.38
N ARG A 440 20.75 29.94 8.08
CA ARG A 440 21.25 29.49 9.39
C ARG A 440 21.24 27.97 9.44
N GLU A 441 22.12 27.40 10.26
CA GLU A 441 22.12 25.95 10.55
C GLU A 441 22.24 25.08 9.28
N ALA A 442 22.83 25.63 8.21
CA ALA A 442 22.80 25.06 6.87
C ALA A 442 23.29 23.61 6.81
N GLY A 443 24.32 23.27 7.59
CA GLY A 443 24.83 21.90 7.68
C GLY A 443 23.81 20.91 8.25
N ALA A 444 23.07 21.31 9.29
CA ALA A 444 22.05 20.46 9.91
C ALA A 444 20.80 20.35 9.05
N ASN A 445 20.38 21.45 8.41
CA ASN A 445 19.24 21.45 7.49
C ASN A 445 19.54 20.59 6.25
N ARG A 446 20.74 20.71 5.69
CA ARG A 446 21.19 19.86 4.57
C ARG A 446 21.20 18.40 4.99
N TYR A 447 21.80 18.09 6.14
CA TYR A 447 21.83 16.73 6.67
C TYR A 447 20.40 16.18 6.86
N ALA A 448 19.49 16.93 7.47
CA ALA A 448 18.10 16.52 7.64
C ALA A 448 17.41 16.24 6.29
N ALA A 449 17.57 17.12 5.29
CA ALA A 449 17.03 16.89 3.95
C ALA A 449 17.63 15.66 3.26
N GLU A 450 18.95 15.45 3.35
CA GLU A 450 19.63 14.26 2.84
C GLU A 450 19.11 12.98 3.53
N GLN A 451 18.91 13.01 4.85
CA GLN A 451 18.33 11.88 5.59
C GLN A 451 16.89 11.58 5.18
N MET A 452 16.07 12.61 4.90
CA MET A 452 14.71 12.42 4.40
C MET A 452 14.70 11.85 2.99
N GLN A 453 15.54 12.39 2.09
CA GLN A 453 15.68 11.84 0.74
C GLN A 453 16.11 10.39 0.77
N LEU A 454 17.14 10.04 1.57
CA LEU A 454 17.57 8.66 1.76
C LEU A 454 16.44 7.79 2.30
N HIS A 455 15.70 8.26 3.31
CA HIS A 455 14.55 7.53 3.83
C HIS A 455 13.47 7.28 2.77
N TYR A 456 13.12 8.30 1.98
CA TYR A 456 12.12 8.16 0.93
C TYR A 456 12.57 7.24 -0.20
N LEU A 457 13.85 7.32 -0.55
CA LEU A 457 14.47 6.46 -1.53
C LEU A 457 14.52 5.01 -1.04
N ASP A 458 14.93 4.77 0.20
CA ASP A 458 15.03 3.43 0.79
C ASP A 458 13.68 2.79 1.06
N ARG A 459 12.64 3.58 1.35
CA ARG A 459 11.32 3.06 1.73
C ARG A 459 10.33 3.01 0.58
N TYR A 460 10.40 3.96 -0.34
CA TYR A 460 9.42 4.16 -1.41
C TYR A 460 10.03 4.17 -2.81
N GLU A 461 11.35 3.91 -2.94
CA GLU A 461 12.07 3.93 -4.22
C GLU A 461 11.91 5.28 -4.95
N SER A 462 11.81 6.36 -4.17
CA SER A 462 11.58 7.72 -4.67
C SER A 462 12.70 8.67 -4.22
N GLU A 463 13.53 9.08 -5.17
CA GLU A 463 14.60 10.05 -4.96
C GLU A 463 14.03 11.48 -5.08
N VAL A 464 13.49 12.00 -3.97
CA VAL A 464 12.94 13.36 -3.93
C VAL A 464 14.07 14.38 -4.17
N PRO A 465 14.01 15.25 -5.20
CA PRO A 465 15.08 16.21 -5.47
C PRO A 465 15.29 17.19 -4.32
N ILE A 466 16.55 17.50 -3.99
CA ILE A 466 16.93 18.50 -2.99
C ILE A 466 17.39 19.79 -3.67
N TYR A 467 16.88 20.92 -3.20
CA TYR A 467 17.28 22.27 -3.59
C TYR A 467 17.74 23.07 -2.37
N LYS A 468 18.65 24.01 -2.59
CA LYS A 468 18.86 25.10 -1.63
C LYS A 468 17.70 26.07 -1.71
N ASP A 469 17.35 26.66 -0.57
CA ASP A 469 16.31 27.69 -0.46
C ASP A 469 16.46 28.87 -1.44
N PHE A 470 17.68 29.29 -1.79
CA PHE A 470 17.88 30.36 -2.79
C PHE A 470 17.91 29.89 -4.25
N GLU A 471 17.88 28.58 -4.52
CA GLU A 471 17.86 28.00 -5.89
C GLU A 471 16.43 27.82 -6.42
N VAL A 472 15.42 27.97 -5.56
CA VAL A 472 14.01 27.77 -5.92
C VAL A 472 13.30 29.10 -6.19
N SER A 473 12.21 29.03 -6.94
CA SER A 473 11.32 30.17 -7.23
C SER A 473 9.87 29.73 -7.11
N ASP A 474 8.95 30.70 -6.98
CA ASP A 474 7.50 30.43 -6.96
C ASP A 474 7.07 29.62 -8.21
N ASP A 475 7.66 29.86 -9.39
CA ASP A 475 7.34 29.12 -10.60
C ASP A 475 7.80 27.65 -10.54
N LEU A 476 8.98 27.39 -9.97
CA LEU A 476 9.46 26.02 -9.75
C LEU A 476 8.58 25.28 -8.75
N LEU A 477 8.15 25.95 -7.68
CA LEU A 477 7.43 25.37 -6.56
C LEU A 477 5.90 25.30 -6.77
N ARG A 478 5.35 26.01 -7.75
CA ARG A 478 3.89 26.17 -7.93
C ARG A 478 3.15 24.83 -8.00
N HIS A 479 3.62 23.90 -8.81
CA HIS A 479 2.97 22.61 -9.04
C HIS A 479 3.75 21.46 -8.39
N ARG A 480 4.28 21.72 -7.19
CA ARG A 480 5.09 20.77 -6.43
C ARG A 480 4.56 20.66 -5.02
N ASP A 481 4.67 19.45 -4.50
CA ASP A 481 4.60 19.24 -3.05
C ASP A 481 5.96 19.66 -2.47
N VAL A 482 5.97 20.54 -1.47
CA VAL A 482 7.22 21.16 -1.01
C VAL A 482 7.51 20.79 0.42
N ILE A 483 8.66 20.16 0.66
CA ILE A 483 9.15 19.85 1.99
C ILE A 483 10.21 20.89 2.37
N PHE A 484 9.85 21.86 3.20
CA PHE A 484 10.80 22.83 3.73
C PHE A 484 11.49 22.27 4.97
N VAL A 485 12.83 22.32 4.96
CA VAL A 485 13.67 21.91 6.10
C VAL A 485 14.36 23.13 6.69
N GLY A 486 14.18 23.31 8.01
CA GLY A 486 14.62 24.48 8.75
C GLY A 486 13.50 25.50 8.96
N ARG A 487 13.60 26.26 10.05
CA ARG A 487 12.66 27.35 10.40
C ARG A 487 12.73 28.51 9.39
N PRO A 488 11.70 29.38 9.31
CA PRO A 488 11.70 30.56 8.44
C PRO A 488 12.99 31.40 8.52
N GLU A 489 13.57 31.58 9.71
CA GLU A 489 14.82 32.34 9.89
C GLU A 489 16.07 31.63 9.33
N ALA A 490 15.97 30.34 9.04
CA ALA A 490 17.01 29.52 8.46
C ALA A 490 16.79 29.23 6.96
N ASN A 491 15.56 29.37 6.47
CA ASN A 491 15.14 29.00 5.12
C ASN A 491 14.43 30.18 4.43
N SER A 492 15.12 30.84 3.51
CA SER A 492 14.65 32.05 2.83
C SER A 492 13.40 31.84 1.96
N ALA A 493 13.27 30.67 1.31
CA ALA A 493 12.07 30.31 0.57
C ALA A 493 10.87 30.11 1.50
N LEU A 494 11.07 29.39 2.61
CA LEU A 494 10.03 29.25 3.63
C LEU A 494 9.67 30.60 4.26
N ALA A 495 10.64 31.48 4.51
CA ALA A 495 10.39 32.82 5.05
C ALA A 495 9.42 33.63 4.17
N ALA A 496 9.54 33.52 2.85
CA ALA A 496 8.64 34.17 1.90
C ALA A 496 7.21 33.58 1.92
N TRP A 497 7.08 32.29 2.27
CA TRP A 497 5.79 31.60 2.32
C TRP A 497 5.17 31.56 3.73
N ALA A 498 5.95 31.75 4.79
CA ALA A 498 5.50 31.61 6.17
C ALA A 498 4.24 32.43 6.48
N PRO A 499 4.11 33.72 6.09
CA PRO A 499 2.87 34.48 6.29
C PRO A 499 1.67 33.89 5.53
N LYS A 500 1.88 33.34 4.32
CA LYS A 500 0.83 32.72 3.50
C LYS A 500 0.36 31.39 4.10
N LEU A 501 1.24 30.72 4.84
CA LEU A 501 0.99 29.44 5.51
C LEU A 501 0.45 29.61 6.94
N GLY A 502 0.37 30.85 7.46
CA GLY A 502 0.04 31.10 8.85
C GLY A 502 1.12 30.67 9.84
N LEU A 503 2.37 30.51 9.38
CA LEU A 503 3.51 30.17 10.22
C LEU A 503 4.11 31.44 10.83
N VAL A 504 4.12 31.49 12.15
CA VAL A 504 4.77 32.55 12.92
C VAL A 504 5.99 31.96 13.62
N SER A 505 7.18 32.44 13.26
CA SER A 505 8.47 32.07 13.86
C SER A 505 9.27 33.33 14.13
N GLU A 506 9.66 33.54 15.38
CA GLU A 506 10.45 34.69 15.80
C GLU A 506 11.37 34.33 16.97
N GLY A 507 12.59 34.85 16.97
CA GLY A 507 13.51 34.74 18.12
C GLY A 507 13.92 33.31 18.47
N GLY A 508 13.71 32.36 17.56
CA GLY A 508 13.99 30.94 17.78
C GLY A 508 12.88 30.16 18.49
N GLY A 509 11.65 30.69 18.48
CA GLY A 509 10.44 29.95 18.80
C GLY A 509 9.40 30.09 17.69
N PHE A 510 8.36 29.25 17.72
CA PHE A 510 7.23 29.30 16.80
C PHE A 510 5.89 29.35 17.54
N GLN A 511 4.84 29.78 16.86
CA GLN A 511 3.48 29.70 17.37
C GLN A 511 2.68 28.66 16.61
N ILE A 512 1.95 27.82 17.35
CA ILE A 512 0.98 26.87 16.79
C ILE A 512 -0.20 26.76 17.75
N ASP A 513 -1.41 26.66 17.20
CA ASP A 513 -2.65 26.53 17.98
C ASP A 513 -2.78 27.54 19.15
N GLY A 514 -2.34 28.78 18.94
CA GLY A 514 -2.40 29.86 19.94
C GLY A 514 -1.37 29.76 21.08
N ALA A 515 -0.49 28.76 21.08
CA ALA A 515 0.61 28.61 22.04
C ALA A 515 1.95 29.02 21.42
N THR A 516 2.83 29.61 22.24
CA THR A 516 4.20 29.92 21.86
C THR A 516 5.14 28.82 22.35
N HIS A 517 5.93 28.26 21.44
CA HIS A 517 6.90 27.20 21.67
C HIS A 517 8.31 27.75 21.47
N ALA A 518 8.92 28.22 22.55
CA ALA A 518 10.21 28.91 22.54
C ALA A 518 11.35 28.09 23.17
N SER A 519 11.10 26.85 23.57
CA SER A 519 12.16 25.99 24.08
C SER A 519 13.03 25.50 22.91
N GLU A 520 14.35 25.63 23.03
CA GLU A 520 15.32 25.07 22.07
C GLU A 520 15.13 23.55 21.81
N ARG A 521 14.45 22.86 22.74
CA ARG A 521 14.16 21.43 22.68
C ARG A 521 12.91 21.06 21.90
N GLU A 522 12.18 22.06 21.40
CA GLU A 522 10.95 21.87 20.65
C GLU A 522 11.17 21.88 19.14
N ALA A 523 10.32 21.14 18.43
CA ALA A 523 10.24 21.15 16.98
C ALA A 523 8.80 21.01 16.48
N LEU A 524 8.59 21.46 15.25
CA LEU A 524 7.33 21.44 14.53
C LEU A 524 7.49 20.66 13.21
N VAL A 525 6.58 19.72 12.98
CA VAL A 525 6.24 19.23 11.64
C VAL A 525 4.83 19.71 11.32
N PHE A 526 4.65 20.43 10.22
CA PHE A 526 3.38 21.08 9.88
C PHE A 526 3.02 20.89 8.42
N ALA A 527 1.80 20.40 8.16
CA ALA A 527 1.23 20.24 6.84
C ALA A 527 0.29 21.40 6.50
N ALA A 528 0.42 21.92 5.29
CA ALA A 528 -0.41 23.01 4.78
C ALA A 528 -0.69 22.83 3.28
N ARG A 529 -1.59 23.66 2.74
CA ARG A 529 -1.78 23.79 1.29
C ARG A 529 -0.62 24.59 0.71
N ASN A 530 -0.14 24.21 -0.47
CA ASN A 530 0.73 25.07 -1.26
C ASN A 530 -0.05 26.36 -1.62
N PRO A 531 0.47 27.56 -1.27
CA PRO A 531 -0.25 28.82 -1.44
C PRO A 531 -0.39 29.25 -2.90
N LEU A 532 0.33 28.60 -3.82
CA LEU A 532 0.29 28.90 -5.26
C LEU A 532 -0.58 27.92 -6.05
N ASP A 533 -0.77 26.71 -5.53
CA ASP A 533 -1.65 25.67 -6.06
C ASP A 533 -2.09 24.74 -4.92
N ALA A 534 -3.34 24.92 -4.46
CA ALA A 534 -3.84 24.19 -3.30
C ALA A 534 -3.95 22.67 -3.52
N SER A 535 -3.82 22.16 -4.76
CA SER A 535 -3.78 20.71 -5.05
C SER A 535 -2.46 20.03 -4.65
N HIS A 536 -1.46 20.83 -4.27
CA HIS A 536 -0.20 20.36 -3.71
C HIS A 536 -0.07 20.74 -2.23
N MET A 537 0.69 19.93 -1.49
CA MET A 537 0.94 20.13 -0.07
C MET A 537 2.27 20.84 0.20
N VAL A 538 2.36 21.47 1.37
CA VAL A 538 3.61 21.94 1.96
C VAL A 538 3.80 21.18 3.28
N LEU A 539 4.99 20.62 3.48
CA LEU A 539 5.43 20.04 4.73
C LEU A 539 6.58 20.88 5.29
N THR A 540 6.38 21.52 6.44
CA THR A 540 7.45 22.24 7.14
C THR A 540 8.03 21.34 8.22
N VAL A 541 9.35 21.18 8.23
CA VAL A 541 10.12 20.47 9.25
C VAL A 541 11.10 21.45 9.89
N ALA A 542 10.78 21.92 11.09
CA ALA A 542 11.51 23.01 11.74
C ALA A 542 11.71 22.75 13.23
N GLY A 543 12.96 22.70 13.69
CA GLY A 543 13.30 22.74 15.10
C GLY A 543 13.69 24.14 15.57
N ASN A 544 13.55 24.39 16.87
CA ASN A 544 14.08 25.60 17.50
C ASN A 544 15.63 25.62 17.54
N ASP A 545 16.27 24.49 17.25
CA ASP A 545 17.69 24.40 16.92
C ASP A 545 17.98 23.36 15.81
N ALA A 546 19.27 23.29 15.44
CA ALA A 546 19.82 22.34 14.47
C ALA A 546 19.48 20.87 14.79
N LEU A 547 19.67 20.41 16.03
CA LEU A 547 19.45 19.01 16.41
C LEU A 547 17.97 18.64 16.33
N ARG A 548 17.09 19.57 16.72
CA ARG A 548 15.65 19.36 16.79
C ARG A 548 15.04 19.33 15.39
N THR A 549 15.58 20.11 14.46
CA THR A 549 15.25 20.01 13.03
C THR A 549 15.60 18.61 12.49
N VAL A 550 16.78 18.10 12.82
CA VAL A 550 17.21 16.75 12.42
C VAL A 550 16.30 15.67 13.02
N LYS A 551 15.91 15.77 14.29
CA LYS A 551 14.98 14.82 14.91
C LYS A 551 13.58 14.88 14.29
N ALA A 552 13.09 16.08 13.97
CA ALA A 552 11.79 16.29 13.37
C ALA A 552 11.65 15.69 11.97
N SER A 553 12.75 15.59 11.22
CA SER A 553 12.78 15.01 9.87
C SER A 553 12.31 13.54 9.78
N ARG A 554 12.18 12.86 10.93
CA ARG A 554 11.75 11.45 11.02
C ARG A 554 10.37 11.28 11.64
N ALA A 555 9.67 12.37 11.91
CA ALA A 555 8.45 12.36 12.70
C ALA A 555 7.23 12.61 11.82
N GLU A 556 6.19 11.81 12.00
CA GLU A 556 4.94 11.92 11.27
C GLU A 556 3.77 11.51 12.18
N ALA A 557 2.60 12.09 11.92
CA ALA A 557 1.34 11.72 12.54
C ALA A 557 0.17 12.06 11.60
N PRO A 558 -0.96 11.33 11.65
CA PRO A 558 -2.15 11.64 10.87
C PRO A 558 -2.88 12.87 11.45
N ALA A 559 -2.23 14.03 11.38
CA ALA A 559 -2.62 15.30 11.95
C ALA A 559 -2.07 16.45 11.09
N GLU A 560 -2.62 17.65 11.26
CA GLU A 560 -2.14 18.87 10.59
C GLU A 560 -0.75 19.28 11.11
N TYR A 561 -0.52 19.16 12.42
CA TYR A 561 0.79 19.40 13.01
C TYR A 561 1.21 18.31 14.00
N LEU A 562 2.53 18.19 14.17
CA LEU A 562 3.19 17.37 15.17
C LEU A 562 4.25 18.21 15.88
N LEU A 563 4.18 18.21 17.21
CA LEU A 563 5.11 18.84 18.13
C LEU A 563 5.98 17.78 18.78
N LEU A 564 7.27 18.03 18.72
CA LEU A 564 8.29 17.26 19.42
C LEU A 564 8.83 18.11 20.56
N ASP A 565 9.03 17.49 21.72
CA ASP A 565 9.68 18.08 22.86
C ASP A 565 10.57 17.01 23.49
N ASP A 566 11.88 17.24 23.53
CA ASP A 566 12.84 16.22 23.95
C ASP A 566 12.56 15.72 25.38
N GLY A 567 12.31 14.42 25.50
CA GLY A 567 12.01 13.75 26.77
C GLY A 567 10.52 13.53 27.02
N ASN A 568 9.65 14.10 26.18
CA ASN A 568 8.21 13.93 26.23
C ASN A 568 7.67 13.18 24.99
N PRO A 569 6.53 12.46 25.11
CA PRO A 569 5.87 11.88 23.95
C PRO A 569 5.48 12.96 22.92
N PRO A 570 5.58 12.69 21.61
CA PRO A 570 5.14 13.61 20.58
C PRO A 570 3.65 13.98 20.74
N ARG A 571 3.30 15.24 20.49
CA ARG A 571 1.93 15.75 20.56
C ARG A 571 1.48 16.18 19.17
N SER A 572 0.33 15.72 18.69
CA SER A 572 -0.19 16.11 17.37
C SER A 572 -1.63 16.56 17.44
N GLY A 573 -2.01 17.48 16.56
CA GLY A 573 -3.32 18.12 16.58
C GLY A 573 -3.68 18.86 15.30
N PHE A 574 -4.76 19.63 15.41
CA PHE A 574 -5.32 20.47 14.35
C PHE A 574 -5.56 21.86 14.93
N ILE A 575 -5.17 22.91 14.20
CA ILE A 575 -5.28 24.29 14.64
C ILE A 575 -6.74 24.65 14.86
N GLY A 576 -7.03 25.32 15.98
CA GLY A 576 -8.36 25.77 16.36
C GLY A 576 -9.17 24.74 17.16
N GLN A 577 -8.59 23.58 17.52
CA GLN A 577 -9.27 22.53 18.29
C GLN A 577 -8.86 22.48 19.76
N GLY A 578 -7.65 22.92 20.13
CA GLY A 578 -7.19 22.95 21.53
C GLY A 578 -8.00 23.89 22.44
N ALA A 579 -8.63 24.92 21.87
CA ALA A 579 -9.44 25.89 22.61
C ALA A 579 -10.75 25.29 23.18
N ALA A 580 -11.31 24.25 22.56
CA ALA A 580 -12.52 23.59 23.04
C ALA A 580 -12.24 22.66 24.23
N ALA A 581 -11.15 21.89 24.19
CA ALA A 581 -10.75 20.99 25.28
C ALA A 581 -10.29 21.73 26.54
N ALA A 582 -9.58 22.86 26.39
CA ALA A 582 -9.14 23.69 27.52
C ALA A 582 -10.30 24.39 28.25
N ALA A 583 -11.45 24.59 27.59
CA ALA A 583 -12.65 25.16 28.20
C ALA A 583 -13.36 24.16 29.13
N GLU A 584 -13.36 22.87 28.79
CA GLU A 584 -13.91 21.80 29.64
C GLU A 584 -13.01 21.50 30.84
N GLU A 585 -11.69 21.48 30.67
CA GLU A 585 -10.75 21.21 31.77
C GLU A 585 -10.77 22.34 32.84
N ARG A 586 -11.02 23.59 32.42
CA ARG A 586 -11.22 24.73 33.34
C ARG A 586 -12.55 24.69 34.08
N GLN A 587 -13.59 24.07 33.53
CA GLN A 587 -14.86 23.84 34.25
C GLN A 587 -14.76 22.67 35.23
N GLY A 588 -13.97 21.63 34.91
CA GLY A 588 -13.72 20.49 35.80
C GLY A 588 -12.89 20.82 37.05
N ARG A 589 -11.96 21.79 36.96
CA ARG A 589 -11.17 22.26 38.13
C ARG A 589 -11.87 23.32 39.00
N ARG A 590 -13.09 23.74 38.63
CA ARG A 590 -13.92 24.68 39.40
C ARG A 590 -15.19 24.05 39.99
N ARG A 591 -15.25 22.72 40.08
CA ARG A 591 -16.29 22.00 40.83
C ARG A 591 -15.71 21.27 42.04
#